data_AF-F6HU91-F1
#
_entry.id   AF-F6HU91-F1
#
_cell.length_a   1.000
_cell.length_b   1.000
_cell.length_c   1.000
_cell.angle_alpha   90.00
_cell.angle_beta   90.00
_cell.angle_gamma   90.00
#
_symmetry.space_group_name_H-M   'P 1'
#
loop_
_entity.id
_entity.type
_entity.pdbx_description
1 polymer ?
#
loop_
_entity_poly.entity_id
_entity_poly.type
_entity_poly.pdbx_seq_one_letter_code
_entity_poly.pdbx_strand_id
1 'polypeptide(L)'
;MVYSYKHGFSGFAAKLTDSQAQKVADLPGVVHVIPNRLHKLQTTRSWDYLGLSSQSPSNLLHETNMGGGIIIGLLDTGVCPESEVFNDEGFGPIPSHWKGGCVSGELFNATTDCNRKLIGARWYIDGFLADNEQPSNTTENPDYLSPRDSIGHGTHTSTIASGSFLVNASYQGLGLGIVRGGAPRARIAMYKVCWNVAAGQCASADILKAFDEAIHDGVDVLSVSLGSDIPLFSEVDERDGIAIGSFHAVAKGMTVVCGASTDGPSAQSVQNTAPWILTVAASTIDRSFPTPITLGNNVTILGQAMFPGKEIGFSGLVHPETPGLLPTAAGVCESLSLNNTTVAGNVVLCFTTELGTKILFYIRSTSSPTVKLSSSKTLVGKPVSTKIAYFSSRGPSSIAPANLKV
;
A
#
# COMPACT_ATOMS: atom_id res chain seq x y z
N MET A 1 -2.34 10.43 -40.46
CA MET A 1 -2.36 9.38 -39.41
C MET A 1 -1.09 9.51 -38.59
N VAL A 2 -1.18 9.55 -37.27
CA VAL A 2 -0.08 9.70 -36.31
C VAL A 2 0.36 8.33 -35.79
N TYR A 3 -0.59 7.50 -35.37
CA TYR A 3 -0.35 6.12 -34.90
C TYR A 3 -1.47 5.19 -35.36
N SER A 4 -1.19 3.89 -35.43
CA SER A 4 -2.18 2.83 -35.65
C SER A 4 -2.12 1.84 -34.49
N TYR A 5 -3.28 1.55 -33.90
CA TYR A 5 -3.44 0.64 -32.78
C TYR A 5 -4.06 -0.66 -33.31
N LYS A 6 -3.34 -1.78 -33.13
CA LYS A 6 -3.73 -3.08 -33.70
C LYS A 6 -3.66 -4.24 -32.70
N HIS A 7 -3.07 -4.01 -31.52
CA HIS A 7 -2.69 -5.09 -30.60
C HIS A 7 -3.56 -5.19 -29.35
N GLY A 8 -4.31 -4.13 -28.99
CA GLY A 8 -5.21 -4.13 -27.83
C GLY A 8 -6.61 -3.57 -28.10
N PHE A 9 -6.76 -2.80 -29.17
CA PHE A 9 -8.02 -2.34 -29.74
C PHE A 9 -7.72 -1.87 -31.17
N SER A 10 -8.70 -1.95 -32.07
CA SER A 10 -8.57 -1.50 -33.45
C SER A 10 -8.84 0.00 -33.53
N GLY A 11 -7.82 0.79 -33.85
CA GLY A 11 -7.98 2.23 -33.97
C GLY A 11 -6.77 2.94 -34.56
N PHE A 12 -6.85 4.25 -34.68
CA PHE A 12 -5.74 5.08 -35.13
C PHE A 12 -5.83 6.47 -34.50
N ALA A 13 -4.68 7.14 -34.37
CA ALA A 13 -4.62 8.56 -34.06
C ALA A 13 -4.37 9.33 -35.36
N ALA A 14 -4.97 10.51 -35.52
CA ALA A 14 -4.75 11.38 -36.67
C ALA A 14 -4.86 12.85 -36.23
N LYS A 15 -4.13 13.74 -36.92
CA LYS A 15 -4.40 15.18 -36.86
C LYS A 15 -5.54 15.47 -37.82
N LEU A 16 -6.66 15.97 -37.30
CA LEU A 16 -7.88 16.25 -38.03
C LEU A 16 -8.42 17.60 -37.55
N THR A 17 -9.12 18.32 -38.43
CA THR A 17 -10.01 19.42 -38.00
C THR A 17 -11.28 18.87 -37.37
N ASP A 18 -12.03 19.69 -36.63
CA ASP A 18 -13.30 19.26 -36.00
C ASP A 18 -14.30 18.70 -37.02
N SER A 19 -14.42 19.35 -38.19
CA SER A 19 -15.26 18.88 -39.29
C SER A 19 -14.82 17.53 -39.88
N GLN A 20 -13.51 17.27 -39.91
CA GLN A 20 -12.96 15.99 -40.35
C GLN A 20 -13.16 14.91 -39.29
N ALA A 21 -13.00 15.24 -38.00
CA ALA A 21 -13.25 14.33 -36.89
C ALA A 21 -14.73 13.90 -36.84
N GLN A 22 -15.67 14.81 -37.10
CA GLN A 22 -17.10 14.48 -37.18
C GLN A 22 -17.40 13.51 -38.33
N LYS A 23 -16.87 13.79 -39.52
CA LYS A 23 -17.02 12.88 -40.68
C LYS A 23 -16.47 11.48 -40.40
N VAL A 24 -15.40 11.37 -39.62
CA VAL A 24 -14.84 10.08 -39.20
C VAL A 24 -15.72 9.41 -38.15
N ALA A 25 -16.29 10.18 -37.21
CA ALA A 25 -17.21 9.65 -36.19
C ALA A 25 -18.48 9.05 -36.79
N ASP A 26 -18.94 9.58 -37.92
CA ASP A 26 -20.15 9.12 -38.61
C ASP A 26 -19.93 7.87 -39.50
N LEU A 27 -18.68 7.40 -39.64
CA LEU A 27 -18.38 6.22 -40.48
C LEU A 27 -18.89 4.91 -39.84
N PRO A 28 -19.52 4.02 -40.62
CA PRO A 28 -19.87 2.68 -40.14
C PRO A 28 -18.62 1.92 -39.70
N GLY A 29 -18.54 1.58 -38.41
CA GLY A 29 -17.39 0.87 -37.82
C GLY A 29 -16.50 1.74 -36.92
N VAL A 30 -16.73 3.05 -36.84
CA VAL A 30 -16.05 3.92 -35.86
C VAL A 30 -16.89 3.99 -34.59
N VAL A 31 -16.38 3.40 -33.51
CA VAL A 31 -17.10 3.32 -32.23
C VAL A 31 -17.06 4.64 -31.46
N HIS A 32 -15.90 5.29 -31.41
CA HIS A 32 -15.70 6.59 -30.74
C HIS A 32 -14.60 7.41 -31.43
N VAL A 33 -14.79 8.74 -31.43
CA VAL A 33 -13.75 9.72 -31.75
C VAL A 33 -13.55 10.60 -30.52
N ILE A 34 -12.32 10.65 -30.02
CA ILE A 34 -11.96 11.33 -28.77
C ILE A 34 -10.78 12.27 -29.01
N PRO A 35 -10.85 13.54 -28.56
CA PRO A 35 -9.75 14.48 -28.76
C PRO A 35 -8.53 14.11 -27.90
N ASN A 36 -7.33 14.24 -28.48
CA ASN A 36 -6.07 14.04 -27.76
C ASN A 36 -5.89 15.07 -26.65
N ARG A 37 -5.39 14.65 -25.48
CA ARG A 37 -5.11 15.53 -24.34
C ARG A 37 -3.67 15.34 -23.87
N LEU A 38 -3.04 16.43 -23.43
CA LEU A 38 -1.73 16.39 -22.76
C LEU A 38 -1.95 16.20 -21.25
N HIS A 39 -1.20 15.29 -20.65
CA HIS A 39 -1.27 14.97 -19.22
C HIS A 39 0.00 15.41 -18.50
N LYS A 40 -0.11 15.80 -17.23
CA LYS A 40 1.04 16.14 -16.36
C LYS A 40 1.26 15.03 -15.33
N LEU A 41 2.54 14.78 -14.99
CA LEU A 41 2.95 13.83 -13.95
C LEU A 41 2.89 14.51 -12.57
N GLN A 42 2.36 13.82 -11.56
CA GLN A 42 2.19 14.35 -10.19
C GLN A 42 2.53 13.27 -9.14
N THR A 43 1.93 13.33 -7.95
CA THR A 43 1.96 12.54 -6.70
C THR A 43 1.81 11.02 -6.56
N THR A 44 2.10 10.11 -7.47
CA THR A 44 1.55 10.04 -8.83
C THR A 44 0.04 10.08 -8.86
N ARG A 45 -0.65 9.84 -7.71
CA ARG A 45 -2.07 10.16 -7.63
C ARG A 45 -2.67 10.46 -6.26
N SER A 46 -2.30 9.76 -5.17
CA SER A 46 -3.08 9.75 -3.92
C SER A 46 -3.32 11.14 -3.34
N TRP A 47 -2.29 11.96 -3.24
CA TRP A 47 -2.40 13.29 -2.69
C TRP A 47 -3.10 14.29 -3.64
N ASP A 48 -2.90 14.16 -4.94
CA ASP A 48 -3.63 14.97 -5.93
C ASP A 48 -5.12 14.59 -5.96
N TYR A 49 -5.44 13.33 -5.72
CA TYR A 49 -6.81 12.83 -5.57
C TYR A 49 -7.51 13.45 -4.34
N LEU A 50 -6.76 13.71 -3.27
CA LEU A 50 -7.24 14.44 -2.08
C LEU A 50 -7.27 15.98 -2.28
N GLY A 51 -6.95 16.49 -3.48
CA GLY A 51 -6.88 17.93 -3.74
C GLY A 51 -5.62 18.62 -3.20
N LEU A 52 -4.67 17.87 -2.66
CA LEU A 52 -3.41 18.37 -2.09
C LEU A 52 -2.27 18.35 -3.11
N SER A 53 -2.56 18.86 -4.31
CA SER A 53 -1.56 18.92 -5.38
C SER A 53 -0.47 19.94 -5.06
N SER A 54 0.81 19.57 -5.26
CA SER A 54 1.93 20.49 -5.08
C SER A 54 1.90 21.71 -6.02
N GLN A 55 1.17 21.61 -7.14
CA GLN A 55 1.03 22.68 -8.13
C GLN A 55 -0.01 23.74 -7.73
N SER A 56 -0.85 23.47 -6.73
CA SER A 56 -1.90 24.40 -6.30
C SER A 56 -1.37 25.25 -5.15
N PRO A 57 -1.18 26.57 -5.31
CA PRO A 57 -0.48 27.40 -4.33
C PRO A 57 -1.29 27.67 -3.04
N SER A 58 -2.60 27.42 -3.06
CA SER A 58 -3.54 27.78 -1.99
C SER A 58 -4.22 26.56 -1.38
N ASN A 59 -3.46 25.51 -1.08
CA ASN A 59 -3.97 24.34 -0.37
C ASN A 59 -3.20 24.08 0.92
N LEU A 60 -3.74 23.17 1.74
CA LEU A 60 -3.20 22.83 3.06
C LEU A 60 -1.70 22.48 3.02
N LEU A 61 -1.22 21.87 1.93
CA LEU A 61 0.19 21.52 1.77
C LEU A 61 1.10 22.75 1.83
N HIS A 62 0.72 23.86 1.19
CA HIS A 62 1.50 25.11 1.22
C HIS A 62 1.19 25.96 2.46
N GLU A 63 -0.07 26.01 2.89
CA GLU A 63 -0.49 26.75 4.09
C GLU A 63 0.22 26.26 5.35
N THR A 64 0.46 24.96 5.46
CA THR A 64 1.17 24.34 6.60
C THR A 64 2.69 24.26 6.39
N ASN A 65 3.22 24.93 5.36
CA ASN A 65 4.64 24.83 4.99
C ASN A 65 5.10 23.37 4.85
N MET A 66 4.26 22.52 4.26
CA MET A 66 4.50 21.09 4.05
C MET A 66 4.79 20.31 5.36
N GLY A 67 4.28 20.80 6.49
CA GLY A 67 4.55 20.26 7.84
C GLY A 67 5.95 20.58 8.37
N GLY A 68 6.60 21.62 7.85
CA GLY A 68 7.91 22.05 8.33
C GLY A 68 7.92 22.34 9.83
N GLY A 69 8.84 21.70 10.55
CA GLY A 69 8.98 21.85 12.01
C GLY A 69 8.25 20.79 12.83
N ILE A 70 7.39 19.99 12.20
CA ILE A 70 6.69 18.86 12.82
C ILE A 70 7.55 17.61 12.77
N ILE A 71 7.48 16.79 13.81
CA ILE A 71 8.13 15.49 13.94
C ILE A 71 7.04 14.40 13.96
N ILE A 72 7.08 13.52 12.96
CA ILE A 72 6.20 12.36 12.88
C ILE A 72 6.98 11.14 13.36
N GLY A 73 6.51 10.55 14.46
CA GLY A 73 7.02 9.28 14.98
C GLY A 73 6.27 8.12 14.34
N LEU A 74 6.99 7.08 13.94
CA LEU A 74 6.44 5.85 13.39
C LEU A 74 6.83 4.67 14.26
N LEU A 75 5.83 3.90 14.70
CA LEU A 75 6.04 2.60 15.36
C LEU A 75 5.75 1.52 14.32
N ASP A 76 6.80 0.86 13.83
CA ASP A 76 6.71 0.02 12.64
C ASP A 76 7.88 -1.00 12.54
N THR A 77 8.14 -1.54 11.34
CA THR A 77 9.18 -2.55 11.05
C THR A 77 10.59 -1.98 10.84
N GLY A 78 10.77 -0.67 11.00
CA GLY A 78 12.03 0.03 10.77
C GLY A 78 12.02 0.93 9.54
N VAL A 79 13.21 1.37 9.12
CA VAL A 79 13.38 2.25 7.95
C VAL A 79 14.59 1.85 7.08
N CYS A 80 14.50 1.98 5.76
CA CYS A 80 15.63 1.92 4.83
C CYS A 80 16.19 3.33 4.57
N PRO A 81 17.19 3.80 5.33
CA PRO A 81 17.65 5.20 5.31
C PRO A 81 18.19 5.66 3.96
N GLU A 82 18.72 4.75 3.14
CA GLU A 82 19.28 5.03 1.82
C GLU A 82 18.25 5.42 0.75
N SER A 83 16.95 5.25 1.02
CA SER A 83 15.91 5.61 0.07
C SER A 83 15.89 7.12 -0.18
N GLU A 84 15.85 7.55 -1.45
CA GLU A 84 15.88 8.96 -1.82
C GLU A 84 14.71 9.77 -1.24
N VAL A 85 13.61 9.14 -0.85
CA VAL A 85 12.49 9.82 -0.15
C VAL A 85 12.86 10.30 1.26
N PHE A 86 14.00 9.87 1.80
CA PHE A 86 14.56 10.37 3.06
C PHE A 86 15.67 11.39 2.86
N ASN A 87 15.80 11.96 1.65
CA ASN A 87 16.71 13.08 1.42
C ASN A 87 16.32 14.29 2.29
N ASP A 88 17.34 15.02 2.74
CA ASP A 88 17.20 16.17 3.63
C ASP A 88 17.55 17.51 2.95
N GLU A 89 17.53 17.54 1.62
CA GLU A 89 17.79 18.74 0.84
C GLU A 89 16.72 19.81 1.14
N GLY A 90 17.15 21.03 1.44
CA GLY A 90 16.26 22.13 1.81
C GLY A 90 15.70 22.07 3.24
N PHE A 91 16.16 21.13 4.06
CA PHE A 91 15.84 21.09 5.50
C PHE A 91 16.74 22.02 6.29
N GLY A 92 16.13 22.87 7.12
CA GLY A 92 16.83 23.66 8.14
C GLY A 92 17.27 22.83 9.35
N PRO A 93 17.74 23.46 10.43
CA PRO A 93 18.16 22.75 11.65
C PRO A 93 17.03 21.87 12.22
N ILE A 94 17.40 20.81 12.92
CA ILE A 94 16.45 19.94 13.63
C ILE A 94 15.72 20.79 14.69
N PRO A 95 14.40 20.63 14.89
CA PRO A 95 13.65 21.39 15.89
C PRO A 95 14.30 21.29 17.28
N SER A 96 14.43 22.42 17.98
CA SER A 96 15.17 22.49 19.26
C SER A 96 14.52 21.73 20.41
N HIS A 97 13.23 21.40 20.30
CA HIS A 97 12.51 20.60 21.29
C HIS A 97 12.76 19.09 21.13
N TRP A 98 13.33 18.66 19.99
CA TRP A 98 13.67 17.26 19.74
C TRP A 98 14.78 16.80 20.68
N LYS A 99 14.54 15.69 21.38
CA LYS A 99 15.52 15.09 22.33
C LYS A 99 15.97 13.69 21.93
N GLY A 100 15.36 13.11 20.89
CA GLY A 100 15.72 11.80 20.41
C GLY A 100 16.98 11.78 19.58
N GLY A 101 17.28 10.59 19.06
CA GLY A 101 18.45 10.38 18.21
C GLY A 101 18.41 9.02 17.54
N CYS A 102 19.52 8.67 16.90
CA CYS A 102 19.67 7.41 16.18
C CYS A 102 20.61 6.47 16.91
N VAL A 103 20.25 5.19 16.90
CA VAL A 103 21.01 4.10 17.51
C VAL A 103 21.56 3.22 16.41
N SER A 104 22.88 3.03 16.40
CA SER A 104 23.53 2.12 15.45
C SER A 104 23.19 0.66 15.74
N GLY A 105 23.26 -0.17 14.72
CA GLY A 105 23.11 -1.62 14.81
C GLY A 105 23.55 -2.30 13.52
N GLU A 106 23.11 -3.53 13.30
CA GLU A 106 23.37 -4.27 12.07
C GLU A 106 22.94 -3.50 10.82
N LEU A 107 23.90 -3.25 9.92
CA LEU A 107 23.71 -2.51 8.67
C LEU A 107 23.05 -1.12 8.84
N PHE A 108 23.12 -0.52 10.02
CA PHE A 108 22.61 0.82 10.29
C PHE A 108 23.62 1.61 11.14
N ASN A 109 24.17 2.69 10.59
CA ASN A 109 25.09 3.57 11.29
C ASN A 109 24.43 4.92 11.56
N ALA A 110 24.13 5.19 12.84
CA ALA A 110 23.44 6.39 13.28
C ALA A 110 24.06 7.71 12.82
N THR A 111 25.38 7.75 12.60
CA THR A 111 26.08 8.97 12.18
C THR A 111 25.96 9.27 10.68
N THR A 112 25.71 8.25 9.86
CA THR A 112 25.63 8.39 8.38
C THR A 112 24.21 8.23 7.86
N ASP A 113 23.40 7.42 8.53
CA ASP A 113 22.09 7.00 8.04
C ASP A 113 20.98 7.92 8.53
N CYS A 114 21.22 8.65 9.63
CA CYS A 114 20.35 9.73 10.06
C CYS A 114 20.85 11.08 9.55
N ASN A 115 19.89 11.94 9.26
CA ASN A 115 20.12 13.23 8.62
C ASN A 115 19.07 14.24 9.10
N ARG A 116 18.90 15.37 8.41
CA ARG A 116 17.88 16.35 8.80
C ARG A 116 16.46 15.90 8.42
N LYS A 117 16.26 14.81 7.69
CA LYS A 117 14.94 14.25 7.38
C LYS A 117 14.56 13.13 8.36
N LEU A 118 15.38 12.08 8.43
CA LEU A 118 15.32 11.01 9.41
C LEU A 118 16.16 11.43 10.62
N ILE A 119 15.52 12.01 11.63
CA ILE A 119 16.21 12.63 12.78
C ILE A 119 16.32 11.69 13.99
N GLY A 120 15.56 10.60 13.98
CA GLY A 120 15.51 9.60 15.04
C GLY A 120 15.30 8.20 14.46
N ALA A 121 15.99 7.22 15.00
CA ALA A 121 15.88 5.83 14.59
C ALA A 121 16.31 4.92 15.75
N ARG A 122 15.33 4.26 16.37
CA ARG A 122 15.51 3.34 17.50
C ARG A 122 14.83 2.01 17.20
N TRP A 123 15.15 0.99 17.99
CA TRP A 123 14.58 -0.34 17.87
C TRP A 123 14.46 -1.01 19.24
N TYR A 124 13.48 -1.89 19.40
CA TYR A 124 13.17 -2.58 20.66
C TYR A 124 12.77 -4.02 20.36
N ILE A 125 13.41 -4.97 21.05
CA ILE A 125 13.22 -6.42 20.84
C ILE A 125 13.10 -7.21 22.14
N ASP A 126 13.36 -6.59 23.29
CA ASP A 126 13.51 -7.32 24.55
C ASP A 126 12.20 -8.00 24.96
N GLY A 127 11.06 -7.36 24.68
CA GLY A 127 9.74 -7.97 24.87
C GLY A 127 9.55 -9.19 23.98
N PHE A 128 9.87 -9.05 22.68
CA PHE A 128 9.77 -10.14 21.73
C PHE A 128 10.64 -11.36 22.09
N LEU A 129 11.89 -11.13 22.52
CA LEU A 129 12.82 -12.21 22.93
C LEU A 129 12.40 -12.90 24.23
N ALA A 130 11.70 -12.20 25.13
CA ALA A 130 11.20 -12.79 26.36
C ALA A 130 10.05 -13.78 26.09
N ASP A 131 9.20 -13.49 25.10
CA ASP A 131 8.05 -14.33 24.74
C ASP A 131 8.43 -15.46 23.76
N ASN A 132 9.52 -15.31 23.02
CA ASN A 132 9.98 -16.26 22.01
C ASN A 132 11.42 -16.68 22.32
N GLU A 133 11.60 -17.83 22.98
CA GLU A 133 12.91 -18.38 23.35
C GLU A 133 13.83 -18.53 22.11
N GLN A 134 14.70 -17.51 21.91
CA GLN A 134 15.61 -17.31 20.78
C GLN A 134 14.94 -16.93 19.44
N PRO A 135 15.57 -16.04 18.65
CA PRO A 135 15.02 -15.64 17.36
C PRO A 135 14.85 -16.88 16.49
N SER A 136 13.59 -17.15 16.12
CA SER A 136 13.21 -18.22 15.20
C SER A 136 14.18 -18.24 14.01
N ASN A 137 14.58 -19.44 13.58
CA ASN A 137 15.54 -19.72 12.51
C ASN A 137 15.74 -18.55 11.52
N THR A 138 16.75 -17.70 11.80
CA THR A 138 17.03 -16.44 11.06
C THR A 138 17.36 -16.65 9.58
N THR A 139 17.51 -17.92 9.17
CA THR A 139 17.76 -18.34 7.79
C THR A 139 16.54 -18.19 6.89
N GLU A 140 15.31 -18.38 7.40
CA GLU A 140 14.09 -18.29 6.58
C GLU A 140 13.56 -16.85 6.46
N ASN A 141 13.64 -16.08 7.55
CA ASN A 141 13.22 -14.67 7.57
C ASN A 141 14.31 -13.82 8.25
N PRO A 142 15.32 -13.36 7.48
CA PRO A 142 16.37 -12.52 8.04
C PRO A 142 15.80 -11.18 8.48
N ASP A 143 16.28 -10.68 9.61
CA ASP A 143 16.04 -9.34 10.12
C ASP A 143 17.34 -8.74 10.66
N TYR A 144 17.33 -7.45 10.98
CA TYR A 144 18.48 -6.71 11.48
C TYR A 144 18.22 -6.22 12.90
N LEU A 145 19.13 -6.53 13.83
CA LEU A 145 19.19 -5.96 15.18
C LEU A 145 19.64 -4.50 15.12
N SER A 146 18.79 -3.68 14.52
CA SER A 146 18.98 -2.26 14.25
C SER A 146 17.64 -1.63 13.81
N PRO A 147 17.56 -0.30 13.66
CA PRO A 147 16.39 0.35 13.10
C PRO A 147 16.13 0.03 11.61
N ARG A 148 17.00 -0.74 10.94
CA ARG A 148 16.86 -1.06 9.52
C ARG A 148 15.63 -1.93 9.27
N ASP A 149 14.90 -1.57 8.22
CA ASP A 149 13.73 -2.31 7.73
C ASP A 149 14.17 -3.47 6.84
N SER A 150 13.76 -4.69 7.19
CA SER A 150 13.91 -5.91 6.36
C SER A 150 12.62 -6.26 5.61
N ILE A 151 11.48 -5.73 6.04
CA ILE A 151 10.13 -6.08 5.54
C ILE A 151 9.65 -5.06 4.51
N GLY A 152 9.92 -3.77 4.75
CA GLY A 152 9.54 -2.65 3.89
C GLY A 152 8.28 -1.91 4.34
N HIS A 153 7.52 -2.42 5.31
CA HIS A 153 6.27 -1.81 5.78
C HIS A 153 6.53 -0.44 6.41
N GLY A 154 7.48 -0.34 7.35
CA GLY A 154 7.85 0.91 8.01
C GLY A 154 8.46 1.95 7.08
N THR A 155 9.26 1.52 6.11
CA THR A 155 9.76 2.39 5.04
C THR A 155 8.62 2.94 4.19
N HIS A 156 7.65 2.10 3.84
CA HIS A 156 6.50 2.50 3.03
C HIS A 156 5.56 3.45 3.78
N THR A 157 5.23 3.17 5.05
CA THR A 157 4.40 4.05 5.89
C THR A 157 5.09 5.39 6.15
N SER A 158 6.40 5.39 6.41
CA SER A 158 7.23 6.60 6.54
C SER A 158 7.19 7.47 5.28
N THR A 159 7.30 6.82 4.11
CA THR A 159 7.22 7.49 2.81
C THR A 159 5.85 8.14 2.60
N ILE A 160 4.76 7.46 2.97
CA ILE A 160 3.40 8.01 2.86
C ILE A 160 3.19 9.16 3.83
N ALA A 161 3.66 9.06 5.08
CA ALA A 161 3.46 10.10 6.08
C ALA A 161 4.24 11.38 5.72
N SER A 162 5.52 11.23 5.36
CA SER A 162 6.44 12.36 5.32
C SER A 162 7.45 12.31 4.17
N GLY A 163 7.51 11.30 3.31
CA GLY A 163 8.53 11.22 2.25
C GLY A 163 8.78 12.53 1.48
N SER A 164 10.06 12.89 1.31
CA SER A 164 10.51 14.02 0.49
C SER A 164 10.09 13.83 -0.97
N PHE A 165 10.09 14.92 -1.75
CA PHE A 165 9.74 14.85 -3.16
C PHE A 165 10.76 14.00 -3.93
N LEU A 166 10.26 12.99 -4.64
CA LEU A 166 11.06 12.13 -5.52
C LEU A 166 10.42 12.09 -6.90
N VAL A 167 11.08 12.64 -7.91
CA VAL A 167 10.54 12.76 -9.28
C VAL A 167 10.85 11.49 -10.08
N ASN A 168 9.97 11.13 -11.03
CA ASN A 168 10.12 9.99 -11.93
C ASN A 168 10.19 8.61 -11.24
N ALA A 169 9.59 8.48 -10.06
CA ALA A 169 9.42 7.21 -9.39
C ALA A 169 8.27 6.40 -10.02
N SER A 170 8.46 5.09 -10.10
CA SER A 170 7.44 4.14 -10.57
C SER A 170 7.74 2.73 -10.04
N TYR A 171 6.72 1.88 -9.98
CA TYR A 171 6.90 0.45 -9.78
C TYR A 171 7.06 -0.23 -11.15
N GLN A 172 8.30 -0.40 -11.59
CA GLN A 172 8.62 -0.99 -12.91
C GLN A 172 7.82 -0.35 -14.07
N GLY A 173 7.69 0.98 -14.07
CA GLY A 173 6.92 1.75 -15.06
C GLY A 173 5.45 1.96 -14.71
N LEU A 174 4.89 1.23 -13.74
CA LEU A 174 3.54 1.45 -13.23
C LEU A 174 3.51 2.62 -12.25
N GLY A 175 2.46 3.43 -12.37
CA GLY A 175 2.21 4.55 -11.49
C GLY A 175 3.30 5.61 -11.57
N LEU A 176 3.88 5.87 -12.75
CA LEU A 176 4.96 6.83 -12.94
C LEU A 176 4.58 8.27 -12.54
N GLY A 177 5.50 8.96 -11.88
CA GLY A 177 5.38 10.36 -11.50
C GLY A 177 6.26 10.72 -10.31
N ILE A 178 5.85 11.72 -9.55
CA ILE A 178 6.46 12.22 -8.34
C ILE A 178 5.89 11.46 -7.12
N VAL A 179 6.73 10.96 -6.24
CA VAL A 179 6.35 10.42 -4.92
C VAL A 179 6.59 11.49 -3.86
N ARG A 180 5.70 11.60 -2.86
CA ARG A 180 5.85 12.43 -1.66
C ARG A 180 4.92 11.95 -0.55
N GLY A 181 5.24 12.25 0.69
CA GLY A 181 4.39 12.00 1.85
C GLY A 181 3.43 13.15 2.15
N GLY A 182 2.46 12.96 3.05
CA GLY A 182 1.44 13.94 3.45
C GLY A 182 2.01 15.30 3.83
N ALA A 183 3.09 15.27 4.60
CA ALA A 183 3.86 16.41 5.06
C ALA A 183 5.35 16.28 4.64
N PRO A 184 5.72 16.62 3.39
CA PRO A 184 7.07 16.38 2.86
C PRO A 184 8.20 17.04 3.65
N ARG A 185 7.95 18.13 4.39
CA ARG A 185 8.94 18.85 5.21
C ARG A 185 8.89 18.49 6.69
N ALA A 186 7.98 17.60 7.11
CA ALA A 186 8.03 17.05 8.45
C ALA A 186 9.28 16.17 8.64
N ARG A 187 9.74 16.02 9.87
CA ARG A 187 10.83 15.14 10.25
C ARG A 187 10.28 13.76 10.57
N ILE A 188 11.11 12.73 10.45
CA ILE A 188 10.75 11.35 10.74
C ILE A 188 11.57 10.86 11.93
N ALA A 189 10.88 10.23 12.88
CA ALA A 189 11.49 9.44 13.95
C ALA A 189 10.95 8.00 13.87
N MET A 190 11.82 7.04 13.59
CA MET A 190 11.46 5.64 13.47
C MET A 190 11.69 4.91 14.80
N TYR A 191 10.68 4.18 15.27
CA TYR A 191 10.73 3.31 16.43
C TYR A 191 10.37 1.89 15.97
N LYS A 192 11.38 1.08 15.65
CA LYS A 192 11.19 -0.29 15.21
C LYS A 192 10.75 -1.16 16.40
N VAL A 193 9.54 -1.70 16.32
CA VAL A 193 8.95 -2.57 17.36
C VAL A 193 8.43 -3.89 16.80
N CYS A 194 8.51 -4.04 15.47
CA CYS A 194 8.02 -5.20 14.75
C CYS A 194 9.17 -5.90 14.04
N TRP A 195 9.13 -7.22 14.06
CA TRP A 195 10.20 -8.10 13.62
C TRP A 195 9.69 -9.09 12.58
N ASN A 196 10.56 -9.48 11.65
CA ASN A 196 10.27 -10.37 10.53
C ASN A 196 10.13 -11.84 10.97
N VAL A 197 9.20 -12.10 11.89
CA VAL A 197 8.86 -13.45 12.35
C VAL A 197 7.36 -13.65 12.14
N ALA A 198 6.98 -14.81 11.58
CA ALA A 198 5.58 -15.22 11.39
C ALA A 198 4.65 -14.11 10.82
N ALA A 199 5.03 -13.54 9.67
CA ALA A 199 4.32 -12.47 8.95
C ALA A 199 4.38 -11.06 9.59
N GLY A 200 5.26 -10.84 10.57
CA GLY A 200 5.46 -9.56 11.23
C GLY A 200 4.81 -9.55 12.60
N GLN A 201 5.63 -9.60 13.66
CA GLN A 201 5.15 -9.62 15.05
C GLN A 201 5.79 -8.51 15.87
N CYS A 202 5.00 -7.95 16.80
CA CYS A 202 5.41 -6.84 17.64
C CYS A 202 4.98 -7.14 19.07
N ALA A 203 5.91 -7.13 20.04
CA ALA A 203 5.55 -7.37 21.43
C ALA A 203 4.96 -6.11 22.07
N SER A 204 3.91 -6.27 22.89
CA SER A 204 3.26 -5.15 23.58
C SER A 204 4.24 -4.36 24.46
N ALA A 205 5.21 -5.03 25.09
CA ALA A 205 6.24 -4.37 25.88
C ALA A 205 7.15 -3.46 25.04
N ASP A 206 7.54 -3.90 23.84
CA ASP A 206 8.36 -3.13 22.91
C ASP A 206 7.57 -1.93 22.34
N ILE A 207 6.29 -2.12 22.05
CA ILE A 207 5.36 -1.04 21.65
C ILE A 207 5.26 0.02 22.76
N LEU A 208 5.01 -0.39 24.00
CA LEU A 208 4.92 0.54 25.14
C LEU A 208 6.23 1.29 25.36
N LYS A 209 7.38 0.62 25.21
CA LYS A 209 8.68 1.28 25.32
C LYS A 209 8.90 2.31 24.21
N ALA A 210 8.46 2.04 23.00
CA ALA A 210 8.51 3.01 21.90
C ALA A 210 7.60 4.22 22.14
N PHE A 211 6.40 4.04 22.70
CA PHE A 211 5.54 5.17 23.09
C PHE A 211 6.21 6.04 24.16
N ASP A 212 6.77 5.43 25.20
CA ASP A 212 7.51 6.12 26.27
C ASP A 212 8.66 6.98 25.70
N GLU A 213 9.48 6.39 24.83
CA GLU A 213 10.59 7.07 24.19
C GLU A 213 10.12 8.17 23.22
N ALA A 214 9.05 7.95 22.45
CA ALA A 214 8.51 8.97 21.56
C ALA A 214 7.94 10.19 22.30
N ILE A 215 7.30 9.96 23.46
CA ILE A 215 6.84 11.02 24.35
C ILE A 215 8.04 11.80 24.90
N HIS A 216 9.07 11.10 25.38
CA HIS A 216 10.28 11.71 25.91
C HIS A 216 11.01 12.54 24.84
N ASP A 217 11.16 11.98 23.64
CA ASP A 217 11.89 12.55 22.52
C ASP A 217 11.20 13.80 21.94
N GLY A 218 9.90 13.98 22.23
CA GLY A 218 9.13 15.16 21.83
C GLY A 218 8.55 15.05 20.42
N VAL A 219 8.03 13.87 20.04
CA VAL A 219 7.28 13.67 18.80
C VAL A 219 5.95 14.46 18.84
N ASP A 220 5.50 15.01 17.71
CA ASP A 220 4.23 15.75 17.64
C ASP A 220 3.03 14.85 17.28
N VAL A 221 3.25 13.93 16.32
CA VAL A 221 2.22 13.02 15.79
C VAL A 221 2.79 11.62 15.69
N LEU A 222 2.04 10.63 16.17
CA LEU A 222 2.38 9.22 16.09
C LEU A 222 1.53 8.52 15.04
N SER A 223 2.21 7.86 14.09
CA SER A 223 1.60 6.96 13.11
C SER A 223 1.90 5.53 13.53
N VAL A 224 0.87 4.78 13.90
CA VAL A 224 0.98 3.42 14.42
C VAL A 224 0.16 2.50 13.54
N SER A 225 0.80 1.94 12.52
CA SER A 225 0.16 1.04 11.55
C SER A 225 0.15 -0.40 12.03
N LEU A 226 -0.22 -0.58 13.30
CA LEU A 226 -0.23 -1.85 14.02
C LEU A 226 -1.65 -2.15 14.51
N GLY A 227 -1.90 -3.41 14.84
CA GLY A 227 -3.19 -3.90 15.31
C GLY A 227 -3.03 -5.01 16.34
N SER A 228 -4.15 -5.47 16.87
CA SER A 228 -4.23 -6.55 17.86
C SER A 228 -5.25 -7.58 17.42
N ASP A 229 -5.08 -8.84 17.81
CA ASP A 229 -6.03 -9.87 17.44
C ASP A 229 -7.43 -9.66 18.04
N ILE A 230 -8.44 -10.15 17.33
CA ILE A 230 -9.83 -10.20 17.80
C ILE A 230 -10.04 -11.53 18.55
N PRO A 231 -10.74 -11.57 19.70
CA PRO A 231 -11.54 -10.50 20.31
C PRO A 231 -10.72 -9.42 21.02
N LEU A 232 -11.17 -8.17 20.88
CA LEU A 232 -10.54 -7.02 21.54
C LEU A 232 -10.74 -7.06 23.07
N PHE A 233 -9.74 -6.56 23.77
CA PHE A 233 -9.85 -6.19 25.18
C PHE A 233 -10.46 -4.80 25.34
N SER A 234 -10.98 -4.46 26.53
CA SER A 234 -11.43 -3.09 26.82
C SER A 234 -10.27 -2.11 26.69
N GLU A 235 -10.56 -0.87 26.32
CA GLU A 235 -9.59 0.22 26.16
C GLU A 235 -8.83 0.59 27.45
N VAL A 236 -9.29 0.11 28.62
CA VAL A 236 -8.61 0.24 29.92
C VAL A 236 -7.94 -1.06 30.38
N ASP A 237 -7.97 -2.11 29.57
CA ASP A 237 -7.34 -3.39 29.86
C ASP A 237 -5.83 -3.30 29.66
N GLU A 238 -5.07 -3.77 30.65
CA GLU A 238 -3.61 -3.69 30.65
C GLU A 238 -2.93 -4.47 29.50
N ARG A 239 -3.66 -5.39 28.86
CA ARG A 239 -3.18 -6.18 27.73
C ARG A 239 -3.17 -5.42 26.41
N ASP A 240 -3.93 -4.32 26.29
CA ASP A 240 -3.92 -3.47 25.10
C ASP A 240 -2.80 -2.41 25.19
N GLY A 241 -1.59 -2.83 24.80
CA GLY A 241 -0.41 -1.95 24.82
C GLY A 241 -0.54 -0.72 23.91
N ILE A 242 -1.33 -0.80 22.83
CA ILE A 242 -1.55 0.34 21.92
C ILE A 242 -2.49 1.36 22.58
N ALA A 243 -3.60 0.92 23.18
CA ALA A 243 -4.54 1.81 23.88
C ALA A 243 -3.86 2.55 25.04
N ILE A 244 -3.06 1.85 25.85
CA ILE A 244 -2.35 2.43 27.00
C ILE A 244 -1.27 3.42 26.55
N GLY A 245 -0.39 3.00 25.63
CA GLY A 245 0.68 3.87 25.11
C GLY A 245 0.12 5.12 24.44
N SER A 246 -0.94 4.95 23.63
CA SER A 246 -1.61 6.06 22.97
C SER A 246 -2.33 7.01 23.94
N PHE A 247 -2.92 6.50 25.02
CA PHE A 247 -3.54 7.35 26.06
C PHE A 247 -2.52 8.32 26.65
N HIS A 248 -1.34 7.81 27.03
CA HIS A 248 -0.27 8.64 27.59
C HIS A 248 0.27 9.66 26.58
N ALA A 249 0.40 9.27 25.30
CA ALA A 249 0.80 10.20 24.25
C ALA A 249 -0.23 11.33 24.05
N VAL A 250 -1.52 11.00 23.96
CA VAL A 250 -2.61 11.98 23.82
C VAL A 250 -2.72 12.88 25.05
N ALA A 251 -2.54 12.34 26.26
CA ALA A 251 -2.49 13.11 27.49
C ALA A 251 -1.33 14.11 27.54
N LYS A 252 -0.28 13.90 26.73
CA LYS A 252 0.85 14.83 26.52
C LYS A 252 0.69 15.75 25.31
N GLY A 253 -0.47 15.70 24.65
CA GLY A 253 -0.80 16.56 23.51
C GLY A 253 -0.39 16.01 22.15
N MET A 254 0.04 14.75 22.07
CA MET A 254 0.44 14.11 20.81
C MET A 254 -0.77 13.46 20.15
N THR A 255 -0.94 13.65 18.84
CA THR A 255 -2.01 12.95 18.11
C THR A 255 -1.56 11.54 17.74
N VAL A 256 -2.40 10.54 17.97
CA VAL A 256 -2.12 9.13 17.60
C VAL A 256 -3.08 8.67 16.51
N VAL A 257 -2.52 8.18 15.40
CA VAL A 257 -3.25 7.71 14.22
C VAL A 257 -2.96 6.23 14.01
N CYS A 258 -4.02 5.42 13.94
CA CYS A 258 -3.90 3.98 13.72
C CYS A 258 -4.80 3.49 12.58
N GLY A 259 -4.42 2.39 11.93
CA GLY A 259 -5.27 1.71 10.95
C GLY A 259 -6.42 0.94 11.60
N ALA A 260 -7.53 0.75 10.89
CA ALA A 260 -8.71 0.01 11.37
C ALA A 260 -8.56 -1.52 11.37
N SER A 261 -7.46 -2.06 10.83
CA SER A 261 -7.25 -3.46 10.39
C SER A 261 -7.80 -3.81 9.00
N THR A 262 -7.40 -4.98 8.51
CA THR A 262 -7.69 -5.56 7.19
C THR A 262 -8.57 -6.83 7.26
N ASP A 263 -9.32 -7.00 8.35
CA ASP A 263 -10.17 -8.18 8.63
C ASP A 263 -11.64 -8.01 8.19
N GLY A 264 -11.91 -7.02 7.35
CA GLY A 264 -13.22 -6.82 6.74
C GLY A 264 -13.62 -7.97 5.80
N PRO A 265 -14.89 -8.00 5.34
CA PRO A 265 -15.90 -6.94 5.43
C PRO A 265 -16.91 -7.14 6.58
N SER A 266 -16.74 -8.18 7.40
CA SER A 266 -17.66 -8.50 8.49
C SER A 266 -17.77 -7.35 9.48
N ALA A 267 -18.96 -7.13 10.05
CA ALA A 267 -19.14 -6.17 11.14
C ALA A 267 -18.31 -6.56 12.36
N GLN A 268 -17.97 -5.59 13.22
CA GLN A 268 -17.18 -5.79 14.44
C GLN A 268 -15.76 -6.35 14.20
N SER A 269 -15.18 -6.03 13.04
CA SER A 269 -13.81 -6.37 12.68
C SER A 269 -12.81 -5.23 12.92
N VAL A 270 -13.30 -4.04 13.32
CA VAL A 270 -12.46 -2.85 13.57
C VAL A 270 -11.62 -3.01 14.83
N GLN A 271 -10.33 -2.69 14.72
CA GLN A 271 -9.36 -2.64 15.82
C GLN A 271 -9.04 -1.19 16.21
N ASN A 272 -8.11 -0.99 17.16
CA ASN A 272 -7.66 0.35 17.61
C ASN A 272 -8.84 1.26 18.00
N THR A 273 -9.78 0.73 18.78
CA THR A 273 -11.09 1.37 19.01
C THR A 273 -11.13 2.33 20.20
N ALA A 274 -9.99 2.57 20.87
CA ALA A 274 -9.92 3.51 21.97
C ALA A 274 -10.39 4.92 21.54
N PRO A 275 -11.19 5.64 22.36
CA PRO A 275 -11.80 6.91 21.96
C PRO A 275 -10.79 8.02 21.59
N TRP A 276 -9.59 7.97 22.15
CA TRP A 276 -8.52 8.96 21.92
C TRP A 276 -7.69 8.68 20.66
N ILE A 277 -7.87 7.53 20.01
CA ILE A 277 -7.15 7.16 18.76
C ILE A 277 -7.95 7.62 17.54
N LEU A 278 -7.25 8.25 16.58
CA LEU A 278 -7.79 8.46 15.23
C LEU A 278 -7.65 7.17 14.41
N THR A 279 -8.75 6.40 14.34
CA THR A 279 -8.81 5.12 13.62
C THR A 279 -9.17 5.33 12.14
N VAL A 280 -8.35 4.84 11.22
CA VAL A 280 -8.44 5.14 9.78
C VAL A 280 -8.77 3.89 8.95
N ALA A 281 -9.84 3.96 8.15
CA ALA A 281 -10.25 2.92 7.20
C ALA A 281 -9.56 3.07 5.83
N ALA A 282 -9.53 1.98 5.06
CA ALA A 282 -8.92 1.96 3.73
C ALA A 282 -9.96 2.17 2.62
N SER A 283 -9.64 3.00 1.63
CA SER A 283 -10.52 3.27 0.49
C SER A 283 -9.77 3.28 -0.84
N THR A 284 -10.49 3.06 -1.94
CA THR A 284 -9.93 3.11 -3.29
C THR A 284 -9.76 4.54 -3.77
N ILE A 285 -8.70 4.80 -4.53
CA ILE A 285 -8.52 6.05 -5.29
C ILE A 285 -8.95 5.87 -6.75
N ASP A 286 -8.84 6.93 -7.56
CA ASP A 286 -9.18 6.94 -8.98
C ASP A 286 -8.07 6.44 -9.92
N ARG A 287 -7.14 5.66 -9.37
CA ARG A 287 -6.08 4.96 -10.11
C ARG A 287 -6.33 3.47 -10.05
N SER A 288 -6.21 2.82 -11.19
CA SER A 288 -6.28 1.36 -11.32
C SER A 288 -5.13 0.86 -12.18
N PHE A 289 -4.86 -0.44 -12.06
CA PHE A 289 -3.83 -1.13 -12.85
C PHE A 289 -4.48 -2.22 -13.71
N PRO A 290 -5.25 -1.85 -14.75
CA PRO A 290 -5.88 -2.82 -15.62
C PRO A 290 -4.83 -3.66 -16.35
N THR A 291 -5.05 -4.97 -16.35
CA THR A 291 -4.21 -5.96 -17.00
C THR A 291 -5.07 -6.72 -18.02
N PRO A 292 -4.85 -6.51 -19.34
CA PRO A 292 -5.61 -7.22 -20.36
C PRO A 292 -5.30 -8.71 -20.38
N ILE A 293 -6.35 -9.51 -20.33
CA ILE A 293 -6.34 -10.97 -20.44
C ILE A 293 -7.07 -11.30 -21.74
N THR A 294 -6.34 -11.66 -22.79
CA THR A 294 -6.91 -11.98 -24.10
C THR A 294 -7.02 -13.48 -24.26
N LEU A 295 -8.24 -14.00 -24.39
CA LEU A 295 -8.52 -15.41 -24.63
C LEU A 295 -8.29 -15.75 -26.11
N GLY A 296 -8.04 -17.03 -26.44
CA GLY A 296 -7.79 -17.48 -27.81
C GLY A 296 -8.96 -17.28 -28.79
N ASN A 297 -10.17 -16.98 -28.29
CA ASN A 297 -11.32 -16.56 -29.09
C ASN A 297 -11.41 -15.03 -29.33
N ASN A 298 -10.32 -14.30 -29.07
CA ASN A 298 -10.20 -12.83 -29.16
C ASN A 298 -11.08 -12.03 -28.18
N VAL A 299 -11.69 -12.67 -27.19
CA VAL A 299 -12.36 -11.96 -26.09
C VAL A 299 -11.29 -11.44 -25.12
N THR A 300 -11.31 -10.13 -24.86
CA THR A 300 -10.41 -9.50 -23.89
C THR A 300 -11.15 -9.12 -22.62
N ILE A 301 -10.65 -9.60 -21.48
CA ILE A 301 -11.12 -9.27 -20.15
C ILE A 301 -10.11 -8.34 -19.48
N LEU A 302 -10.57 -7.29 -18.80
CA LEU A 302 -9.72 -6.41 -18.03
C LEU A 302 -9.68 -6.88 -16.56
N GLY A 303 -8.59 -7.53 -16.18
CA GLY A 303 -8.29 -7.85 -14.79
C GLY A 303 -7.61 -6.67 -14.06
N GLN A 304 -7.22 -6.89 -12.80
CA GLN A 304 -6.38 -5.96 -12.03
C GLN A 304 -5.14 -6.71 -11.57
N ALA A 305 -3.95 -6.20 -11.91
CA ALA A 305 -2.68 -6.72 -11.41
C ALA A 305 -1.59 -5.65 -11.46
N MET A 306 -0.51 -5.89 -10.73
CA MET A 306 0.75 -5.15 -10.88
C MET A 306 1.75 -6.03 -11.62
N PHE A 307 1.41 -6.43 -12.85
CA PHE A 307 2.28 -7.23 -13.72
C PHE A 307 3.06 -6.33 -14.69
N PRO A 308 4.35 -6.05 -14.41
CA PRO A 308 5.22 -5.23 -15.26
C PRO A 308 5.94 -6.02 -16.35
N GLY A 309 5.79 -7.36 -16.35
CA GLY A 309 6.44 -8.24 -17.31
C GLY A 309 6.05 -7.95 -18.76
N LYS A 310 6.88 -8.41 -19.69
CA LYS A 310 6.55 -8.39 -21.12
C LYS A 310 5.33 -9.28 -21.37
N GLU A 311 4.56 -8.92 -22.38
CA GLU A 311 3.45 -9.75 -22.85
C GLU A 311 3.95 -11.19 -23.08
N ILE A 312 3.34 -12.11 -22.36
CA ILE A 312 3.52 -13.54 -22.62
C ILE A 312 2.68 -13.81 -23.86
N GLY A 313 3.25 -14.46 -24.89
CA GLY A 313 2.49 -14.89 -26.05
C GLY A 313 1.33 -15.82 -25.67
N PHE A 314 0.55 -16.28 -26.65
CA PHE A 314 -0.50 -17.25 -26.32
C PHE A 314 0.11 -18.52 -25.71
N SER A 315 -0.31 -18.82 -24.48
CA SER A 315 0.04 -20.02 -23.73
C SER A 315 -1.21 -20.85 -23.49
N GLY A 316 -1.05 -22.15 -23.23
CA GLY A 316 -2.18 -23.00 -22.84
C GLY A 316 -2.83 -22.49 -21.56
N LEU A 317 -4.16 -22.54 -21.50
CA LEU A 317 -4.95 -22.11 -20.35
C LEU A 317 -5.63 -23.33 -19.73
N VAL A 318 -5.34 -23.63 -18.47
CA VAL A 318 -5.87 -24.81 -17.79
C VAL A 318 -6.62 -24.45 -16.53
N HIS A 319 -7.64 -25.23 -16.19
CA HIS A 319 -8.31 -25.19 -14.90
C HIS A 319 -8.27 -26.60 -14.30
N PRO A 320 -7.40 -26.86 -13.31
CA PRO A 320 -7.34 -28.15 -12.64
C PRO A 320 -8.59 -28.35 -11.78
N GLU A 321 -9.50 -29.21 -12.24
CA GLU A 321 -10.65 -29.64 -11.45
C GLU A 321 -10.18 -30.67 -10.42
N THR A 322 -10.20 -30.30 -9.14
CA THR A 322 -9.85 -31.23 -8.05
C THR A 322 -11.14 -31.72 -7.38
N PRO A 323 -11.48 -33.02 -7.43
CA PRO A 323 -12.67 -33.55 -6.77
C PRO A 323 -12.61 -33.29 -5.25
N GLY A 324 -13.66 -32.69 -4.69
CA GLY A 324 -13.82 -32.50 -3.24
C GLY A 324 -13.40 -31.14 -2.68
N LEU A 325 -12.85 -30.23 -3.49
CA LEU A 325 -12.56 -28.85 -3.06
C LEU A 325 -13.75 -27.92 -3.34
N LEU A 326 -14.16 -27.16 -2.32
CA LEU A 326 -15.19 -26.12 -2.45
C LEU A 326 -14.70 -25.02 -3.41
N PRO A 327 -15.39 -24.75 -4.54
CA PRO A 327 -15.01 -23.69 -5.48
C PRO A 327 -14.98 -22.29 -4.85
N THR A 328 -15.65 -22.13 -3.71
CA THR A 328 -15.75 -20.89 -2.94
C THR A 328 -14.61 -20.67 -1.94
N ALA A 329 -13.74 -21.66 -1.74
CA ALA A 329 -12.53 -21.45 -0.95
C ALA A 329 -11.58 -20.57 -1.78
N ALA A 330 -11.45 -19.29 -1.37
CA ALA A 330 -10.33 -18.47 -1.82
C ALA A 330 -9.04 -19.27 -1.60
N GLY A 331 -8.27 -19.55 -2.66
CA GLY A 331 -7.02 -20.33 -2.55
C GLY A 331 -6.92 -21.64 -3.34
N VAL A 332 -7.80 -21.91 -4.32
CA VAL A 332 -7.75 -23.15 -5.16
C VAL A 332 -6.37 -23.43 -5.79
N CYS A 333 -5.50 -22.42 -5.92
CA CYS A 333 -4.15 -22.58 -6.46
C CYS A 333 -3.02 -22.80 -5.44
N GLU A 334 -3.22 -22.47 -4.16
CA GLU A 334 -2.20 -22.69 -3.13
C GLU A 334 -2.02 -24.17 -2.82
N SER A 335 -3.07 -24.96 -2.99
CA SER A 335 -3.05 -26.42 -2.87
C SER A 335 -2.60 -27.15 -4.15
N LEU A 336 -2.26 -26.43 -5.23
CA LEU A 336 -1.82 -27.09 -6.48
C LEU A 336 -0.38 -27.56 -6.38
N SER A 337 -0.15 -28.83 -6.69
CA SER A 337 1.20 -29.36 -6.87
C SER A 337 1.81 -28.80 -8.16
N LEU A 338 2.80 -27.93 -8.02
CA LEU A 338 3.55 -27.34 -9.15
C LEU A 338 4.33 -28.38 -9.97
N ASN A 339 4.53 -29.60 -9.43
CA ASN A 339 5.15 -30.72 -10.14
C ASN A 339 4.18 -31.48 -11.06
N ASN A 340 2.93 -31.01 -11.20
CA ASN A 340 1.96 -31.61 -12.10
C ASN A 340 2.26 -31.22 -13.57
N THR A 341 2.44 -32.22 -14.44
CA THR A 341 2.73 -32.04 -15.88
C THR A 341 1.67 -31.25 -16.63
N THR A 342 0.45 -31.16 -16.10
CA THR A 342 -0.66 -30.40 -16.70
C THR A 342 -0.55 -28.89 -16.50
N VAL A 343 0.21 -28.43 -15.51
CA VAL A 343 0.36 -27.01 -15.15
C VAL A 343 1.64 -26.39 -15.75
N ALA A 344 2.71 -27.17 -15.85
CA ALA A 344 4.00 -26.68 -16.33
C ALA A 344 3.88 -26.05 -17.74
N GLY A 345 4.29 -24.78 -17.86
CA GLY A 345 4.24 -24.02 -19.12
C GLY A 345 2.87 -23.44 -19.50
N ASN A 346 1.83 -23.68 -18.70
CA ASN A 346 0.47 -23.18 -18.91
C ASN A 346 0.12 -22.06 -17.91
N VAL A 347 -0.88 -21.26 -18.27
CA VAL A 347 -1.56 -20.33 -17.35
C VAL A 347 -2.67 -21.09 -16.65
N VAL A 348 -2.74 -20.97 -15.33
CA VAL A 348 -3.76 -21.65 -14.51
C VAL A 348 -4.85 -20.69 -14.10
N LEU A 349 -6.11 -21.07 -14.34
CA LEU A 349 -7.26 -20.38 -13.79
C LEU A 349 -7.48 -20.80 -12.34
N CYS A 350 -7.12 -19.92 -11.42
CA CYS A 350 -7.50 -19.98 -10.01
C CYS A 350 -8.88 -19.33 -9.84
N PHE A 351 -9.81 -20.00 -9.15
CA PHE A 351 -11.20 -19.57 -9.17
C PHE A 351 -11.41 -18.19 -8.52
N THR A 352 -12.10 -17.30 -9.24
CA THR A 352 -12.59 -16.00 -8.80
C THR A 352 -14.04 -15.86 -9.26
N THR A 353 -14.92 -15.30 -8.43
CA THR A 353 -16.36 -15.58 -8.47
C THR A 353 -17.09 -15.14 -9.75
N GLU A 354 -16.75 -14.00 -10.38
CA GLU A 354 -17.47 -13.52 -11.58
C GLU A 354 -16.65 -13.61 -12.87
N LEU A 355 -15.44 -13.03 -12.89
CA LEU A 355 -14.57 -13.07 -14.06
C LEU A 355 -14.03 -14.48 -14.32
N GLY A 356 -13.71 -15.22 -13.26
CA GLY A 356 -13.26 -16.61 -13.37
C GLY A 356 -14.29 -17.51 -14.03
N THR A 357 -15.59 -17.31 -13.77
CA THR A 357 -16.66 -18.08 -14.42
C THR A 357 -16.70 -17.86 -15.93
N LYS A 358 -16.51 -16.63 -16.43
CA LYS A 358 -16.44 -16.35 -17.87
C LYS A 358 -15.26 -17.06 -18.53
N ILE A 359 -14.10 -17.05 -17.88
CA ILE A 359 -12.89 -17.74 -18.36
C ILE A 359 -13.10 -19.25 -18.33
N LEU A 360 -13.75 -19.80 -17.29
CA LEU A 360 -14.06 -21.23 -17.20
C LEU A 360 -15.01 -21.69 -18.31
N PHE A 361 -16.05 -20.91 -18.63
CA PHE A 361 -16.92 -21.20 -19.77
C PHE A 361 -16.14 -21.23 -21.09
N TYR A 362 -15.19 -20.31 -21.28
CA TYR A 362 -14.31 -20.34 -22.44
C TYR A 362 -13.46 -21.62 -22.47
N ILE A 363 -12.82 -21.99 -21.35
CA ILE A 363 -12.01 -23.21 -21.25
C ILE A 363 -12.82 -24.44 -21.69
N ARG A 364 -14.08 -24.54 -21.25
CA ARG A 364 -14.98 -25.66 -21.59
C ARG A 364 -15.53 -25.62 -23.03
N SER A 365 -15.41 -24.49 -23.73
CA SER A 365 -15.94 -24.31 -25.08
C SER A 365 -14.98 -24.72 -26.21
N THR A 366 -13.72 -25.02 -25.89
CA THR A 366 -12.68 -25.36 -26.87
C THR A 366 -11.79 -26.50 -26.35
N SER A 367 -11.27 -27.33 -27.26
CA SER A 367 -10.32 -28.41 -26.94
C SER A 367 -8.88 -27.91 -26.73
N SER A 368 -8.57 -26.68 -27.16
CA SER A 368 -7.26 -26.06 -27.02
C SER A 368 -7.39 -24.62 -26.51
N PRO A 369 -7.76 -24.44 -25.24
CA PRO A 369 -7.88 -23.12 -24.62
C PRO A 369 -6.51 -22.45 -24.52
N THR A 370 -6.44 -21.21 -24.99
CA THR A 370 -5.22 -20.41 -24.89
C THR A 370 -5.52 -19.03 -24.32
N VAL A 371 -4.52 -18.42 -23.70
CA VAL A 371 -4.61 -17.08 -23.12
C VAL A 371 -3.32 -16.31 -23.34
N LYS A 372 -3.46 -15.00 -23.42
CA LYS A 372 -2.39 -14.03 -23.52
C LYS A 372 -2.53 -13.01 -22.40
N LEU A 373 -1.49 -12.87 -21.58
CA LEU A 373 -1.44 -11.89 -20.49
C LEU A 373 -0.58 -10.70 -20.94
N SER A 374 -1.23 -9.55 -21.13
CA SER A 374 -0.51 -8.32 -21.48
C SER A 374 0.00 -7.61 -20.22
N SER A 375 1.00 -6.74 -20.39
CA SER A 375 1.50 -5.91 -19.30
C SER A 375 0.41 -5.01 -18.72
N SER A 376 0.50 -4.77 -17.41
CA SER A 376 -0.44 -3.88 -16.72
C SER A 376 -0.21 -2.44 -17.18
N LYS A 377 -1.28 -1.64 -17.18
CA LYS A 377 -1.20 -0.21 -17.51
C LYS A 377 -1.65 0.61 -16.33
N THR A 378 -1.12 1.83 -16.21
CA THR A 378 -1.65 2.79 -15.24
C THR A 378 -2.81 3.53 -15.88
N LEU A 379 -3.99 3.42 -15.27
CA LEU A 379 -5.15 4.18 -15.68
C LEU A 379 -5.55 5.14 -14.54
N VAL A 380 -5.60 6.43 -14.87
CA VAL A 380 -6.12 7.49 -14.00
C VAL A 380 -7.29 8.15 -14.73
N GLY A 381 -8.44 8.22 -14.08
CA GLY A 381 -9.69 8.69 -14.68
C GLY A 381 -10.87 8.27 -13.81
N LYS A 382 -12.06 8.81 -14.02
CA LYS A 382 -13.20 8.62 -13.09
C LYS A 382 -13.58 7.12 -12.91
N PRO A 383 -13.34 6.47 -11.75
CA PRO A 383 -14.23 5.40 -11.32
C PRO A 383 -15.49 6.01 -10.69
N VAL A 384 -16.56 5.22 -10.72
CA VAL A 384 -17.83 5.50 -10.06
C VAL A 384 -17.61 5.41 -8.53
N SER A 385 -17.39 6.56 -7.86
CA SER A 385 -17.26 6.73 -6.40
C SER A 385 -15.99 6.18 -5.74
N THR A 386 -15.46 6.91 -4.74
CA THR A 386 -14.63 6.33 -3.67
C THR A 386 -15.39 5.19 -3.03
N LYS A 387 -14.75 4.03 -2.85
CA LYS A 387 -15.36 2.89 -2.15
C LYS A 387 -14.45 2.45 -1.03
N ILE A 388 -15.04 2.09 0.11
CA ILE A 388 -14.28 1.46 1.18
C ILE A 388 -13.78 0.11 0.67
N ALA A 389 -12.49 -0.16 0.86
CA ALA A 389 -11.87 -1.41 0.42
C ALA A 389 -12.57 -2.61 1.07
N TYR A 390 -12.69 -3.72 0.33
CA TYR A 390 -13.37 -4.93 0.81
C TYR A 390 -12.78 -5.41 2.14
N PHE A 391 -11.46 -5.49 2.22
CA PHE A 391 -10.72 -5.93 3.41
C PHE A 391 -10.73 -4.90 4.54
N SER A 392 -11.11 -3.64 4.32
CA SER A 392 -11.11 -2.66 5.41
C SER A 392 -12.07 -3.15 6.50
N SER A 393 -11.56 -3.30 7.71
CA SER A 393 -12.37 -3.66 8.88
C SER A 393 -13.50 -2.66 9.12
N ARG A 394 -14.54 -3.13 9.82
CA ARG A 394 -15.82 -2.43 10.01
C ARG A 394 -16.20 -2.36 11.47
N GLY A 395 -16.72 -1.20 11.86
CA GLY A 395 -17.50 -1.03 13.07
C GLY A 395 -18.79 -1.88 13.12
N PRO A 396 -19.55 -1.77 14.23
CA PRO A 396 -19.19 -1.02 15.44
C PRO A 396 -18.03 -1.69 16.20
N SER A 397 -17.40 -0.98 17.13
CA SER A 397 -16.47 -1.61 18.07
C SER A 397 -17.19 -2.69 18.87
N SER A 398 -16.55 -3.86 19.06
CA SER A 398 -17.09 -4.96 19.84
C SER A 398 -17.14 -4.67 21.35
N ILE A 399 -16.29 -3.76 21.82
CA ILE A 399 -16.17 -3.37 23.24
C ILE A 399 -16.90 -2.07 23.57
N ALA A 400 -16.95 -1.12 22.63
CA ALA A 400 -17.53 0.20 22.84
C ALA A 400 -18.42 0.62 21.64
N PRO A 401 -19.55 -0.08 21.39
CA PRO A 401 -20.37 0.13 20.20
C PRO A 401 -21.01 1.53 20.12
N ALA A 402 -21.13 2.24 21.24
CA ALA A 402 -21.62 3.61 21.30
C ALA A 402 -20.61 4.63 20.73
N ASN A 403 -19.32 4.31 20.76
CA ASN A 403 -18.27 5.12 20.16
C ASN A 403 -18.12 4.69 18.70
N LEU A 404 -18.65 5.50 17.77
CA LEU A 404 -18.59 5.19 16.35
C LEU A 404 -17.14 5.09 15.88
N LYS A 405 -16.81 3.95 15.27
CA LYS A 405 -15.55 3.67 14.59
C LYS A 405 -15.84 3.21 13.16
N VAL A 406 -14.85 3.44 12.28
CA VAL A 406 -14.93 3.22 10.83
C VAL A 406 -15.11 1.76 10.43
#